data_AF-A0AA39GCT4-F1
#
_entry.id   AF-A0AA39GCT4-F1
#
_cell.length_a   1.000
_cell.length_b   1.000
_cell.length_c   1.000
_cell.angle_alpha   90.00
_cell.angle_beta   90.00
_cell.angle_gamma   90.00
#
_symmetry.space_group_name_H-M   'P 1'
#
loop_
_entity.id
_entity.type
_entity.pdbx_description
1 polymer ?
#
loop_
_entity_poly.entity_id
_entity_poly.type
_entity_poly.pdbx_seq_one_letter_code
_entity_poly.pdbx_strand_id
1 'polypeptide(L)'
;MKIQRLFIYPIKSILPVEVTLADITSEGFRFDRQYVVVKAPTVVSSAPVEHLTIKTTFKLGLFQPSINDDWSELTIQCKLAKSDASITLPLTPSPLACLKAESRTVSIFGTAAQGVDMGDGPAEFFSKHLGIAARLLFISGNGRREIPGIAYIPKQLTSLTVHAGHNFQPQRIRFADAAPFLVTSTASEEEVRSRLPEDAREEDIILRLRPNIHIDVGDEIVPFDEDDWRELVVTPASGDKQQATIRCVFTCPRCLSLNVDLSTGTRAPRERQLYGLLAKDRRVNSAFPHKPVFGQYAFAAPNGATIRVGDWVTVTERAVDVLPATRGRRSVMDGRIALHKRKRMLRLGRGNSEAHPLRPASPAQGERL
;
A
#
# COMPACT_ATOMS: atom_id res chain seq x y z
N MET A 1 17.55 -1.49 -15.39
CA MET A 1 16.08 -1.49 -15.31
C MET A 1 15.56 -0.18 -15.89
N LYS A 2 14.34 -0.15 -16.40
CA LYS A 2 13.71 1.07 -16.96
C LYS A 2 12.23 1.13 -16.62
N ILE A 3 11.63 2.32 -16.64
CA ILE A 3 10.18 2.46 -16.50
C ILE A 3 9.51 1.88 -17.75
N GLN A 4 8.66 0.87 -17.58
CA GLN A 4 7.94 0.19 -18.66
C GLN A 4 6.57 0.81 -18.90
N ARG A 5 5.80 1.07 -17.83
CA ARG A 5 4.44 1.62 -17.91
C ARG A 5 4.19 2.57 -16.74
N LEU A 6 3.41 3.63 -16.99
CA LEU A 6 2.95 4.58 -16.00
C LEU A 6 1.43 4.65 -16.01
N PHE A 7 0.83 4.65 -14.82
CA PHE A 7 -0.62 4.69 -14.66
C PHE A 7 -1.03 5.79 -13.69
N ILE A 8 -2.03 6.55 -14.11
CA ILE A 8 -2.76 7.50 -13.27
C ILE A 8 -4.15 6.93 -13.01
N TYR A 9 -4.65 7.05 -11.78
CA TYR A 9 -6.02 6.63 -11.43
C TYR A 9 -6.87 7.85 -11.04
N PRO A 10 -7.40 8.64 -11.99
CA PRO A 10 -8.10 9.88 -11.65
C PRO A 10 -9.26 9.70 -10.67
N ILE A 11 -9.99 8.58 -10.82
CA ILE A 11 -11.04 8.17 -9.90
C ILE A 11 -10.61 6.91 -9.15
N LYS A 12 -10.74 6.93 -7.82
CA LYS A 12 -10.48 5.76 -6.97
C LYS A 12 -11.34 4.57 -7.42
N SER A 13 -10.74 3.38 -7.44
CA SER A 13 -11.38 2.09 -7.69
C SER A 13 -11.82 1.78 -9.11
N ILE A 14 -11.66 2.68 -10.09
CA ILE A 14 -11.90 2.35 -11.52
C ILE A 14 -10.58 2.08 -12.26
N LEU A 15 -10.62 1.75 -13.56
CA LEU A 15 -9.44 1.50 -14.40
C LEU A 15 -8.49 2.72 -14.47
N PRO A 16 -7.21 2.52 -14.80
CA PRO A 16 -6.27 3.63 -14.98
C PRO A 16 -6.42 4.33 -16.33
N VAL A 17 -5.77 5.49 -16.43
CA VAL A 17 -5.26 6.04 -17.68
C VAL A 17 -3.77 5.68 -17.75
N GLU A 18 -3.37 4.94 -18.77
CA GLU A 18 -1.96 4.68 -19.06
C GLU A 18 -1.36 5.88 -19.79
N VAL A 19 -0.20 6.33 -19.35
CA VAL A 19 0.46 7.54 -19.85
C VAL A 19 1.93 7.28 -20.14
N THR A 20 2.52 8.09 -21.01
CA THR A 20 3.96 7.99 -21.34
C THR A 20 4.82 8.85 -20.41
N LEU A 21 4.23 9.80 -19.70
CA LEU A 21 4.88 10.66 -18.73
C LEU A 21 3.92 11.06 -17.62
N ALA A 22 4.45 11.35 -16.44
CA ALA A 22 3.67 11.87 -15.32
C ALA A 22 4.50 12.74 -14.39
N ASP A 23 3.88 13.80 -13.87
CA ASP A 23 4.50 14.71 -12.90
C ASP A 23 4.32 14.20 -11.47
N ILE A 24 5.42 14.14 -10.72
CA ILE A 24 5.44 13.82 -9.30
C ILE A 24 4.93 15.03 -8.50
N THR A 25 4.02 14.76 -7.58
CA THR A 25 3.53 15.73 -6.59
C THR A 25 3.69 15.14 -5.19
N SER A 26 3.44 15.95 -4.16
CA SER A 26 3.40 15.48 -2.77
C SER A 26 2.24 14.50 -2.47
N GLU A 27 1.36 14.25 -3.44
CA GLU A 27 0.15 13.43 -3.31
C GLU A 27 0.12 12.21 -4.24
N GLY A 28 1.17 12.00 -5.04
CA GLY A 28 1.22 10.99 -6.10
C GLY A 28 1.49 11.63 -7.46
N PHE A 29 1.12 10.96 -8.54
CA PHE A 29 1.09 11.64 -9.83
C PHE A 29 0.06 12.76 -9.85
N ARG A 30 0.34 13.80 -10.62
CA ARG A 30 -0.66 14.83 -10.93
C ARG A 30 -1.91 14.14 -11.47
N PHE A 31 -3.07 14.58 -10.98
CA PHE A 31 -4.39 14.02 -11.28
C PHE A 31 -4.71 12.63 -10.70
N ASP A 32 -3.84 12.05 -9.87
CA ASP A 32 -4.10 10.74 -9.30
C ASP A 32 -5.06 10.80 -8.08
N ARG A 33 -6.07 9.92 -8.07
CA ARG A 33 -7.06 9.66 -7.00
C ARG A 33 -7.70 10.93 -6.44
N GLN A 34 -7.98 11.89 -7.32
CA GLN A 34 -8.64 13.16 -6.94
C GLN A 34 -10.15 13.02 -6.81
N TYR A 35 -10.71 11.97 -7.42
CA TYR A 35 -12.13 11.64 -7.36
C TYR A 35 -12.40 10.32 -6.65
N VAL A 36 -13.59 10.19 -6.08
CA VAL A 36 -14.09 8.93 -5.51
C VAL A 36 -15.58 8.80 -5.73
N VAL A 37 -16.01 7.60 -6.12
CA VAL A 37 -17.44 7.27 -6.17
C VAL A 37 -17.89 6.82 -4.78
N VAL A 38 -18.98 7.39 -4.29
CA VAL A 38 -19.56 7.07 -2.98
C VAL A 38 -21.01 6.61 -3.16
N LYS A 39 -21.50 5.82 -2.20
CA LYS A 39 -22.93 5.53 -2.12
C LYS A 39 -23.67 6.81 -1.75
N ALA A 40 -24.77 7.10 -2.44
CA ALA A 40 -25.61 8.24 -2.11
C ALA A 40 -26.17 8.06 -0.69
N PRO A 41 -26.09 9.09 0.19
CA PRO A 41 -26.66 9.01 1.52
C PRO A 41 -28.18 8.86 1.42
N THR A 42 -28.74 7.90 2.16
CA THR A 42 -30.20 7.66 2.20
C THR A 42 -30.94 8.57 3.17
N VAL A 43 -30.20 9.21 4.08
CA VAL A 43 -30.72 10.16 5.08
C VAL A 43 -29.72 11.30 5.18
N VAL A 44 -30.20 12.53 5.38
CA VAL A 44 -29.35 13.67 5.75
C VAL A 44 -28.76 13.38 7.14
N SER A 45 -27.54 12.86 7.15
CA SER A 45 -26.79 12.49 8.35
C SER A 45 -25.39 13.08 8.25
N SER A 46 -24.84 13.47 9.39
CA SER A 46 -23.44 13.89 9.52
C SER A 46 -22.46 12.72 9.47
N ALA A 47 -22.95 11.47 9.39
CA ALA A 47 -22.11 10.28 9.29
C ALA A 47 -21.29 10.27 7.98
N PRO A 48 -20.04 9.77 7.98
CA PRO A 48 -19.26 9.64 6.77
C PRO A 48 -19.96 8.76 5.73
N VAL A 49 -19.97 9.19 4.47
CA VAL A 49 -20.50 8.40 3.37
C VAL A 49 -19.57 7.22 3.04
N GLU A 50 -20.17 6.11 2.60
CA GLU A 50 -19.43 4.92 2.19
C GLU A 50 -18.86 5.11 0.78
N HIS A 51 -17.55 4.97 0.61
CA HIS A 51 -16.93 4.95 -0.71
C HIS A 51 -17.12 3.58 -1.37
N LEU A 52 -17.42 3.58 -2.67
CA LEU A 52 -17.50 2.35 -3.46
C LEU A 52 -16.09 1.88 -3.80
N THR A 53 -15.86 0.58 -3.64
CA THR A 53 -14.56 -0.04 -3.84
C THR A 53 -14.67 -1.22 -4.79
N ILE A 54 -13.67 -1.41 -5.66
CA ILE A 54 -13.68 -2.52 -6.61
C ILE A 54 -13.60 -3.89 -5.92
N LYS A 55 -13.16 -3.94 -4.65
CA LYS A 55 -13.18 -5.18 -3.84
C LYS A 55 -14.60 -5.66 -3.48
N THR A 56 -15.60 -4.77 -3.49
CA THR A 56 -17.01 -5.09 -3.19
C THR A 56 -17.93 -4.83 -4.38
N THR A 57 -17.59 -3.87 -5.24
CA THR A 57 -18.36 -3.45 -6.41
C THR A 57 -17.52 -3.63 -7.67
N PHE A 58 -17.47 -4.86 -8.19
CA PHE A 58 -16.63 -5.23 -9.34
C PHE A 58 -16.97 -4.48 -10.64
N LYS A 59 -18.22 -4.02 -10.79
CA LYS A 59 -18.66 -3.18 -11.93
C LYS A 59 -17.85 -1.89 -12.09
N LEU A 60 -17.17 -1.43 -11.03
CA LEU A 60 -16.23 -0.30 -11.13
C LEU A 60 -15.08 -0.57 -12.14
N GLY A 61 -14.75 -1.85 -12.38
CA GLY A 61 -13.79 -2.26 -13.40
C GLY A 61 -14.24 -2.04 -14.85
N LEU A 62 -15.51 -1.69 -15.09
CA LEU A 62 -16.04 -1.41 -16.44
C LEU A 62 -15.89 0.05 -16.86
N PHE A 63 -15.51 0.93 -15.94
CA PHE A 63 -15.33 2.36 -16.21
C PHE A 63 -13.88 2.62 -16.65
N GLN A 64 -13.72 2.94 -17.92
CA GLN A 64 -12.47 3.29 -18.56
C GLN A 64 -12.34 4.82 -18.62
N PRO A 65 -11.43 5.42 -17.85
CA PRO A 65 -11.09 6.82 -18.02
C PRO A 65 -10.16 7.03 -19.22
N SER A 66 -10.20 8.24 -19.76
CA SER A 66 -9.27 8.81 -20.73
C SER A 66 -9.09 10.29 -20.41
N ILE A 67 -7.89 10.81 -20.64
CA ILE A 67 -7.54 12.22 -20.48
C ILE A 67 -7.29 12.80 -21.86
N ASN A 68 -7.81 13.99 -22.14
CA ASN A 68 -7.57 14.68 -23.40
C ASN A 68 -6.16 15.27 -23.49
N ASP A 69 -5.73 15.65 -24.70
CA ASP A 69 -4.33 16.01 -24.97
C ASP A 69 -3.84 17.25 -24.20
N ASP A 70 -4.74 18.18 -23.87
CA ASP A 70 -4.42 19.40 -23.12
C ASP A 70 -4.49 19.23 -21.60
N TRP A 71 -4.80 18.02 -21.11
CA TRP A 71 -4.93 17.69 -19.69
C TRP A 71 -5.96 18.54 -18.93
N SER A 72 -7.02 18.97 -19.61
CA SER A 72 -8.11 19.73 -18.99
C SER A 72 -9.34 18.88 -18.66
N GLU A 73 -9.59 17.80 -19.40
CA GLU A 73 -10.80 16.98 -19.31
C GLU A 73 -10.50 15.50 -19.06
N LEU A 74 -11.37 14.89 -18.27
CA LEU A 74 -11.42 13.47 -17.95
C LEU A 74 -12.73 12.90 -18.50
N THR A 75 -12.63 12.03 -19.50
CA THR A 75 -13.79 11.32 -20.04
C THR A 75 -13.82 9.89 -19.52
N ILE A 76 -14.95 9.48 -18.95
CA ILE A 76 -15.16 8.14 -18.40
C ILE A 76 -16.16 7.41 -19.28
N GLN A 77 -15.75 6.28 -19.88
CA GLN A 77 -16.59 5.39 -20.67
C GLN A 77 -16.92 4.11 -19.91
N CYS A 78 -18.18 3.71 -19.89
CA CYS A 78 -18.64 2.41 -19.39
C CYS A 78 -18.63 1.39 -20.53
N LYS A 79 -17.67 0.44 -20.52
CA LYS A 79 -17.35 -0.46 -21.65
C LYS A 79 -18.53 -1.30 -22.16
N LEU A 80 -19.47 -1.68 -21.28
CA LEU A 80 -20.59 -2.56 -21.63
C LEU A 80 -21.93 -1.82 -21.78
N ALA A 81 -21.93 -0.48 -21.68
CA ALA A 81 -23.14 0.31 -21.80
C ALA A 81 -23.60 0.43 -23.26
N LYS A 82 -24.90 0.26 -23.50
CA LYS A 82 -25.51 0.42 -24.83
C LYS A 82 -25.88 1.88 -25.16
N SER A 83 -26.15 2.70 -24.15
CA SER A 83 -26.52 4.11 -24.29
C SER A 83 -26.02 4.94 -23.09
N ASP A 84 -25.82 6.24 -23.30
CA ASP A 84 -25.22 7.18 -22.35
C ASP A 84 -23.96 6.60 -21.70
N ALA A 85 -23.11 6.03 -22.56
CA ALA A 85 -21.97 5.23 -22.16
C ALA A 85 -20.82 6.07 -21.62
N SER A 86 -20.87 7.39 -21.73
CA SER A 86 -19.78 8.27 -21.30
C SER A 86 -20.22 9.53 -20.58
N ILE A 87 -19.34 10.05 -19.73
CA ILE A 87 -19.43 11.38 -19.12
C ILE A 87 -18.06 12.05 -19.16
N THR A 88 -18.03 13.37 -19.36
CA THR A 88 -16.82 14.19 -19.31
C THR A 88 -16.86 15.11 -18.12
N LEU A 89 -15.74 15.17 -17.39
CA LEU A 89 -15.54 15.95 -16.17
C LEU A 89 -14.27 16.80 -16.33
N PRO A 90 -14.18 17.98 -15.69
CA PRO A 90 -12.91 18.69 -15.66
C PRO A 90 -11.88 17.90 -14.83
N LEU A 91 -10.62 17.82 -15.26
CA LEU A 91 -9.55 17.28 -14.41
C LEU A 91 -9.29 18.18 -13.19
N THR A 92 -9.47 19.49 -13.37
CA THR A 92 -9.38 20.47 -12.29
C THR A 92 -10.69 21.27 -12.23
N PRO A 93 -11.67 20.84 -11.43
CA PRO A 93 -12.89 21.61 -11.18
C PRO A 93 -12.58 23.04 -10.74
N SER A 94 -13.39 23.99 -11.23
CA SER A 94 -13.26 25.40 -10.89
C SER A 94 -13.37 25.61 -9.37
N PRO A 95 -12.45 26.38 -8.73
CA PRO A 95 -12.53 26.71 -7.31
C PRO A 95 -13.89 27.32 -6.91
N LEU A 96 -14.48 28.13 -7.79
CA LEU A 96 -15.78 28.75 -7.55
C LEU A 96 -16.92 27.73 -7.58
N ALA A 97 -16.84 26.74 -8.47
CA ALA A 97 -17.81 25.64 -8.52
C ALA A 97 -17.72 24.80 -7.24
N CYS A 98 -16.49 24.46 -6.82
CA CYS A 98 -16.25 23.72 -5.59
C CYS A 98 -16.74 24.45 -4.33
N LEU A 99 -16.59 25.78 -4.26
CA LEU A 99 -17.03 26.56 -3.10
C LEU A 99 -18.56 26.55 -2.93
N LYS A 100 -19.30 26.44 -4.03
CA LYS A 100 -20.78 26.42 -4.03
C LYS A 100 -21.35 25.01 -3.88
N ALA A 101 -20.53 23.98 -4.09
CA ALA A 101 -20.96 22.59 -4.04
C ALA A 101 -21.11 22.09 -2.60
N GLU A 102 -22.04 21.16 -2.39
CA GLU A 102 -22.17 20.46 -1.11
C GLU A 102 -20.89 19.67 -0.81
N SER A 103 -20.41 19.72 0.43
CA SER A 103 -19.27 18.91 0.87
C SER A 103 -19.74 17.74 1.70
N ARG A 104 -19.12 16.58 1.50
CA ARG A 104 -19.39 15.36 2.28
C ARG A 104 -18.11 14.75 2.81
N THR A 105 -18.20 14.25 4.03
CA THR A 105 -17.13 13.48 4.67
C THR A 105 -17.17 12.04 4.15
N VAL A 106 -16.05 11.52 3.69
CA VAL A 106 -15.89 10.10 3.32
C VAL A 106 -14.81 9.46 4.19
N SER A 107 -15.07 8.27 4.72
CA SER A 107 -14.05 7.49 5.44
C SER A 107 -13.41 6.49 4.49
N ILE A 108 -12.09 6.59 4.31
CA ILE A 108 -11.31 5.67 3.48
C ILE A 108 -10.28 5.03 4.40
N PHE A 109 -10.21 3.72 4.48
CA PHE A 109 -9.16 3.02 5.25
C PHE A 109 -8.91 3.59 6.68
N GLY A 110 -9.96 4.06 7.36
CA GLY A 110 -9.87 4.59 8.73
C GLY A 110 -9.50 6.08 8.87
N THR A 111 -9.26 6.83 7.79
CA THR A 111 -9.14 8.30 7.86
C THR A 111 -10.19 9.00 7.02
N ALA A 112 -10.69 10.11 7.55
CA ALA A 112 -11.72 10.93 6.91
C ALA A 112 -11.11 11.89 5.88
N ALA A 113 -11.82 12.12 4.78
CA ALA A 113 -11.55 13.18 3.82
C ALA A 113 -12.83 13.94 3.50
N GLN A 114 -12.70 15.24 3.24
CA GLN A 114 -13.80 16.05 2.71
C GLN A 114 -13.75 16.00 1.19
N GLY A 115 -14.88 15.71 0.56
CA GLY A 115 -15.04 15.76 -0.89
C GLY A 115 -16.23 16.64 -1.26
N VAL A 116 -16.05 17.50 -2.25
CA VAL A 116 -17.14 18.29 -2.84
C VAL A 116 -17.92 17.41 -3.82
N ASP A 117 -19.23 17.52 -3.77
CA ASP A 117 -20.15 16.82 -4.67
C ASP A 117 -20.07 17.40 -6.08
N MET A 118 -19.85 16.53 -7.06
CA MET A 118 -19.74 16.92 -8.47
C MET A 118 -21.09 17.08 -9.19
N GLY A 119 -22.19 17.01 -8.45
CA GLY A 119 -23.54 17.29 -8.96
C GLY A 119 -24.24 16.07 -9.55
N ASP A 120 -25.41 16.31 -10.12
CA ASP A 120 -26.35 15.25 -10.48
C ASP A 120 -25.97 14.52 -11.77
N GLY A 121 -25.33 15.19 -12.73
CA GLY A 121 -24.87 14.53 -13.97
C GLY A 121 -23.95 13.32 -13.70
N PRO A 122 -22.84 13.49 -12.94
CA PRO A 122 -22.01 12.37 -12.52
C PRO A 122 -22.76 11.36 -11.64
N ALA A 123 -23.63 11.83 -10.75
CA ALA A 123 -24.41 10.95 -9.88
C ALA A 123 -25.33 10.02 -10.69
N GLU A 124 -26.07 10.55 -11.67
CA GLU A 124 -26.95 9.80 -12.57
C GLU A 124 -26.15 8.80 -13.41
N PHE A 125 -25.03 9.23 -13.99
CA PHE A 125 -24.16 8.36 -14.78
C PHE A 125 -23.67 7.15 -13.98
N PHE A 126 -23.04 7.36 -12.83
CA PHE A 126 -22.54 6.26 -12.01
C PHE A 126 -23.68 5.41 -11.45
N SER A 127 -24.80 6.03 -11.05
CA SER A 127 -25.95 5.31 -10.51
C SER A 127 -26.57 4.36 -11.54
N LYS A 128 -26.78 4.84 -12.77
CA LYS A 128 -27.31 4.06 -13.90
C LYS A 128 -26.46 2.82 -14.16
N HIS A 129 -25.14 3.00 -14.29
CA HIS A 129 -24.25 1.92 -14.72
C HIS A 129 -23.85 0.96 -13.58
N LEU A 130 -23.84 1.43 -12.33
CA LEU A 130 -23.62 0.56 -11.18
C LEU A 130 -24.89 -0.19 -10.74
N GLY A 131 -26.06 0.41 -10.94
CA GLY A 131 -27.34 -0.08 -10.41
C GLY A 131 -27.51 0.18 -8.91
N ILE A 132 -26.79 1.17 -8.37
CA ILE A 132 -26.81 1.58 -6.97
C ILE A 132 -26.79 3.11 -6.96
N ALA A 133 -27.61 3.76 -6.12
CA ALA A 133 -27.55 5.20 -5.96
C ALA A 133 -26.14 5.63 -5.52
N ALA A 134 -25.46 6.38 -6.38
CA ALA A 134 -24.06 6.74 -6.26
C ALA A 134 -23.86 8.22 -6.57
N ARG A 135 -22.84 8.82 -5.95
CA ARG A 135 -22.42 10.20 -6.22
C ARG A 135 -20.91 10.22 -6.42
N LEU A 136 -20.43 11.23 -7.14
CA LEU A 136 -19.01 11.45 -7.35
C LEU A 136 -18.55 12.61 -6.47
N LEU A 137 -17.51 12.37 -5.67
CA LEU A 137 -16.86 13.40 -4.89
C LEU A 137 -15.49 13.75 -5.48
N PHE A 138 -15.14 15.03 -5.41
CA PHE A 138 -13.81 15.55 -5.74
C PHE A 138 -13.16 16.13 -4.49
N ILE A 139 -11.86 15.90 -4.30
CA ILE A 139 -11.13 16.55 -3.21
C ILE A 139 -10.58 17.90 -3.70
N SER A 140 -11.20 19.00 -3.24
CA SER A 140 -10.90 20.37 -3.66
C SER A 140 -9.80 21.04 -2.81
N GLY A 141 -9.08 22.01 -3.39
CA GLY A 141 -8.16 22.91 -2.70
C GLY A 141 -7.03 22.21 -1.95
N ASN A 142 -6.83 22.58 -0.68
CA ASN A 142 -5.94 21.90 0.28
C ASN A 142 -6.57 20.63 0.88
N GLY A 143 -7.65 20.10 0.29
CA GLY A 143 -8.26 18.85 0.69
C GLY A 143 -7.21 17.75 0.61
N ARG A 144 -6.67 17.43 1.77
CA ARG A 144 -5.49 16.59 1.95
C ARG A 144 -5.84 15.60 3.04
N ARG A 145 -5.50 14.35 2.81
CA ARG A 145 -5.69 13.30 3.79
C ARG A 145 -4.33 12.91 4.35
N GLU A 146 -4.27 12.77 5.68
CA GLU A 146 -3.15 12.09 6.31
C GLU A 146 -3.13 10.64 5.83
N ILE A 147 -1.91 10.12 5.66
CA ILE A 147 -1.70 8.76 5.23
C ILE A 147 -2.14 7.83 6.37
N PRO A 148 -3.17 6.98 6.18
CA PRO A 148 -3.54 5.98 7.17
C PRO A 148 -2.33 5.10 7.44
N GLY A 149 -1.89 5.06 8.69
CA GLY A 149 -0.73 4.25 9.04
C GLY A 149 0.59 4.98 9.18
N ILE A 150 0.60 6.25 9.63
CA ILE A 150 1.77 6.79 10.37
C ILE A 150 2.24 5.79 11.47
N ALA A 151 1.36 4.91 11.96
CA ALA A 151 1.69 3.80 12.85
C ALA A 151 2.38 2.57 12.20
N TYR A 152 2.25 2.37 10.87
CA TYR A 152 2.81 1.22 10.13
C TYR A 152 4.09 1.58 9.36
N ILE A 153 4.31 2.87 9.12
CA ILE A 153 5.61 3.40 8.70
C ILE A 153 6.50 3.39 9.95
N PRO A 154 7.67 2.70 9.94
CA PRO A 154 8.60 2.73 11.07
C PRO A 154 8.79 4.16 11.59
N LYS A 155 8.78 4.36 12.92
CA LYS A 155 8.90 5.71 13.53
C LYS A 155 10.16 6.49 13.06
N GLN A 156 11.16 5.77 12.57
CA GLN A 156 12.37 6.33 11.95
C GLN A 156 12.09 6.96 10.56
N LEU A 157 11.11 6.43 9.81
CA LEU A 157 10.63 6.95 8.53
C LEU A 157 9.57 8.05 8.68
N THR A 158 8.83 8.12 9.79
CA THR A 158 7.94 9.26 10.11
C THR A 158 8.72 10.55 10.44
N SER A 159 10.02 10.43 10.73
CA SER A 159 10.95 11.54 10.95
C SER A 159 11.80 11.89 9.71
N LEU A 160 11.34 11.56 8.50
CA LEU A 160 11.98 12.00 7.26
C LEU A 160 11.66 13.47 6.92
N THR A 161 11.81 14.32 7.93
CA THR A 161 12.20 15.72 7.75
C THR A 161 13.69 15.93 8.07
N VAL A 162 14.45 14.91 8.54
CA VAL A 162 15.77 15.18 9.17
C VAL A 162 16.96 14.29 8.74
N HIS A 163 16.82 13.16 8.02
CA HIS A 163 18.00 12.29 7.74
C HIS A 163 18.14 11.71 6.32
N ALA A 164 17.96 12.54 5.29
CA ALA A 164 18.66 12.36 4.01
C ALA A 164 18.60 13.69 3.25
N GLY A 165 19.68 14.09 2.56
CA GLY A 165 19.76 15.33 1.76
C GLY A 165 18.83 15.39 0.54
N HIS A 166 17.71 14.66 0.56
CA HIS A 166 16.69 14.64 -0.47
C HIS A 166 15.47 15.41 0.06
N ASN A 167 15.05 16.46 -0.66
CA ASN A 167 13.96 17.38 -0.32
C ASN A 167 12.56 16.72 -0.31
N PHE A 168 12.36 15.62 0.43
CA PHE A 168 11.06 14.99 0.62
C PHE A 168 10.21 15.91 1.51
N GLN A 169 9.28 16.62 0.88
CA GLN A 169 8.24 17.36 1.60
C GLN A 169 7.28 16.39 2.30
N PRO A 170 6.53 16.81 3.34
CA PRO A 170 5.52 15.98 3.97
C PRO A 170 4.54 15.42 2.94
N GLN A 171 4.64 14.11 2.71
CA GLN A 171 3.83 13.42 1.72
C GLN A 171 2.41 13.26 2.26
N ARG A 172 1.42 13.45 1.40
CA ARG A 172 0.01 13.34 1.71
C ARG A 172 -0.66 12.44 0.69
N ILE A 173 -1.92 12.11 0.90
CA ILE A 173 -2.69 11.39 -0.12
C ILE A 173 -4.05 12.04 -0.31
N ARG A 174 -4.62 11.81 -1.48
CA ARG A 174 -6.01 12.12 -1.79
C ARG A 174 -6.88 10.92 -1.40
N PHE A 175 -7.65 10.37 -2.34
CA PHE A 175 -8.46 9.17 -2.09
C PHE A 175 -7.69 7.84 -2.25
N ALA A 176 -6.36 7.87 -2.37
CA ALA A 176 -5.50 6.68 -2.31
C ALA A 176 -5.63 5.95 -0.98
N ASP A 177 -5.34 4.65 -0.90
CA ASP A 177 -5.53 3.87 0.34
C ASP A 177 -4.46 4.16 1.40
N ALA A 178 -3.19 3.93 1.07
CA ALA A 178 -2.09 3.90 2.04
C ALA A 178 -0.78 4.55 1.57
N ALA A 179 -0.57 4.78 0.27
CA ALA A 179 0.59 5.49 -0.24
C ALA A 179 0.27 6.16 -1.59
N PRO A 180 1.03 7.21 -1.96
CA PRO A 180 0.87 7.89 -3.25
C PRO A 180 1.17 7.00 -4.46
N PHE A 181 2.18 6.14 -4.34
CA PHE A 181 2.64 5.27 -5.42
C PHE A 181 2.61 3.80 -5.01
N LEU A 182 2.33 2.95 -6.00
CA LEU A 182 2.60 1.52 -5.96
C LEU A 182 3.59 1.18 -7.09
N VAL A 183 4.73 0.61 -6.72
CA VAL A 183 5.80 0.18 -7.62
C VAL A 183 5.74 -1.34 -7.79
N THR A 184 5.94 -1.82 -9.02
CA THR A 184 5.92 -3.26 -9.37
C THR A 184 6.97 -3.54 -10.45
N SER A 185 7.38 -4.79 -10.59
CA SER A 185 8.36 -5.24 -11.60
C SER A 185 7.72 -6.18 -12.63
N THR A 186 8.29 -6.23 -13.84
CA THR A 186 7.89 -7.17 -14.90
C THR A 186 8.12 -8.63 -14.51
N ALA A 187 9.21 -8.93 -13.81
CA ALA A 187 9.51 -10.30 -13.32
C ALA A 187 8.43 -10.82 -12.36
N SER A 188 7.98 -10.01 -11.40
CA SER A 188 6.88 -10.37 -10.50
C SER A 188 5.55 -10.47 -11.21
N GLU A 189 5.29 -9.61 -12.19
CA GLU A 189 4.07 -9.71 -13.00
C GLU A 189 4.04 -11.03 -13.77
N GLU A 190 5.11 -11.39 -14.48
CA GLU A 190 5.17 -12.63 -15.26
C GLU A 190 5.01 -13.87 -14.37
N GLU A 191 5.65 -13.89 -13.20
CA GLU A 191 5.46 -14.99 -12.25
C GLU A 191 3.98 -15.12 -11.85
N VAL A 192 3.32 -14.01 -11.51
CA VAL A 192 1.91 -14.02 -11.13
C VAL A 192 1.00 -14.40 -12.29
N ARG A 193 1.33 -13.95 -13.51
CA ARG A 193 0.62 -14.32 -14.75
C ARG A 193 0.74 -15.82 -15.01
N SER A 194 1.91 -16.41 -14.80
CA SER A 194 2.15 -17.85 -15.00
C SER A 194 1.28 -18.74 -14.12
N ARG A 195 0.83 -18.22 -12.95
CA ARG A 195 -0.08 -18.91 -12.02
C ARG A 195 -1.51 -19.02 -12.54
N LEU A 196 -1.89 -18.22 -13.54
CA LEU A 196 -3.21 -18.31 -14.17
C LEU A 196 -3.31 -19.53 -15.11
N PRO A 197 -4.54 -20.04 -15.31
CA PRO A 197 -4.85 -20.96 -16.41
C PRO A 197 -4.37 -20.40 -17.76
N GLU A 198 -3.95 -21.29 -18.68
CA GLU A 198 -3.34 -20.90 -19.96
C GLU A 198 -4.21 -19.96 -20.80
N ASP A 199 -5.51 -20.20 -20.84
CA ASP A 199 -6.53 -19.39 -21.52
C ASP A 199 -6.74 -18.00 -20.88
N ALA A 200 -6.23 -17.78 -19.66
CA ALA A 200 -6.30 -16.50 -18.96
C ALA A 200 -4.97 -15.74 -18.93
N ARG A 201 -3.87 -16.30 -19.47
CA ARG A 201 -2.54 -15.67 -19.43
C ARG A 201 -2.41 -14.46 -20.36
N GLU A 202 -3.27 -14.35 -21.37
CA GLU A 202 -3.35 -13.17 -22.25
C GLU A 202 -3.95 -11.92 -21.56
N GLU A 203 -4.54 -12.08 -20.37
CA GLU A 203 -5.07 -10.97 -19.60
C GLU A 203 -3.97 -9.99 -19.17
N ASP A 204 -4.19 -8.68 -19.34
CA ASP A 204 -3.33 -7.64 -18.79
C ASP A 204 -3.53 -7.53 -17.26
N ILE A 205 -2.91 -8.47 -16.53
CA ILE A 205 -3.09 -8.60 -15.08
C ILE A 205 -2.56 -7.39 -14.31
N ILE A 206 -1.69 -6.56 -14.90
CA ILE A 206 -1.20 -5.34 -14.25
C ILE A 206 -2.36 -4.41 -13.89
N LEU A 207 -3.43 -4.39 -14.70
CA LEU A 207 -4.61 -3.57 -14.46
C LEU A 207 -5.38 -4.01 -13.20
N ARG A 208 -5.25 -5.27 -12.78
CA ARG A 208 -5.80 -5.80 -11.51
C ARG A 208 -4.87 -5.47 -10.33
N LEU A 209 -3.55 -5.51 -10.57
CA LEU A 209 -2.50 -5.18 -9.59
C LEU A 209 -2.39 -3.68 -9.33
N ARG A 210 -2.87 -2.86 -10.27
CA ARG A 210 -3.08 -1.42 -10.15
C ARG A 210 -1.85 -0.60 -9.71
N PRO A 211 -0.63 -0.86 -10.23
CA PRO A 211 0.53 -0.03 -9.90
C PRO A 211 0.38 1.37 -10.50
N ASN A 212 1.18 2.30 -9.99
CA ASN A 212 1.42 3.58 -10.65
C ASN A 212 2.67 3.51 -11.53
N ILE A 213 3.70 2.82 -11.06
CA ILE A 213 5.00 2.72 -11.72
C ILE A 213 5.29 1.23 -11.91
N HIS A 214 5.41 0.81 -13.16
CA HIS A 214 5.76 -0.56 -13.53
C HIS A 214 7.12 -0.56 -14.21
N ILE A 215 8.07 -1.29 -13.64
CA ILE A 215 9.48 -1.25 -14.03
C ILE A 215 9.82 -2.54 -14.78
N ASP A 216 10.40 -2.38 -15.96
CA ASP A 216 11.06 -3.48 -16.67
C ASP A 216 12.42 -3.74 -16.04
N VAL A 217 12.54 -4.93 -15.46
CA VAL A 217 13.74 -5.40 -14.79
C VAL A 217 14.57 -6.38 -15.62
N GLY A 218 14.13 -6.72 -16.83
CA GLY A 218 14.74 -7.76 -17.66
C GLY A 218 14.66 -9.16 -17.04
N ASP A 219 15.44 -10.10 -17.58
CA ASP A 219 15.37 -11.52 -17.21
C ASP A 219 16.32 -11.92 -16.07
N GLU A 220 17.23 -11.02 -15.68
CA GLU A 220 18.24 -11.30 -14.63
C GLU A 220 17.70 -11.12 -13.21
N ILE A 221 16.62 -10.36 -13.05
CA ILE A 221 16.02 -10.06 -11.76
C ILE A 221 14.93 -11.09 -11.46
N VAL A 222 15.06 -11.77 -10.32
CA VAL A 222 14.10 -12.79 -9.89
C VAL A 222 12.74 -12.18 -9.53
N PRO A 223 11.63 -12.93 -9.66
CA PRO A 223 10.33 -12.49 -9.18
C PRO A 223 10.37 -12.09 -7.70
N PHE A 224 9.66 -11.00 -7.39
CA PHE A 224 9.53 -10.39 -6.08
C PHE A 224 10.80 -9.74 -5.51
N ASP A 225 11.85 -9.55 -6.32
CA ASP A 225 13.05 -8.80 -5.93
C ASP A 225 12.72 -7.39 -5.39
N GLU A 226 11.63 -6.78 -5.88
CA GLU A 226 11.18 -5.47 -5.40
C GLU A 226 10.72 -5.47 -3.94
N ASP A 227 10.52 -6.62 -3.31
CA ASP A 227 10.22 -6.72 -1.88
C ASP A 227 11.29 -6.03 -1.01
N ASP A 228 12.54 -6.04 -1.49
CA ASP A 228 13.72 -5.54 -0.80
C ASP A 228 14.19 -4.17 -1.27
N TRP A 229 13.53 -3.56 -2.26
CA TRP A 229 13.91 -2.21 -2.68
C TRP A 229 13.57 -1.20 -1.59
N ARG A 230 14.50 -0.28 -1.30
CA ARG A 230 14.29 0.83 -0.34
C ARG A 230 14.37 2.18 -1.03
N GLU A 231 15.32 2.33 -1.94
CA GLU A 231 15.49 3.55 -2.71
C GLU A 231 15.80 3.23 -4.16
N LEU A 232 15.09 3.92 -5.05
CA LEU A 232 15.29 3.89 -6.50
C LEU A 232 15.60 5.31 -6.97
N VAL A 233 16.59 5.45 -7.84
CA VAL A 233 16.86 6.68 -8.57
C VAL A 233 16.42 6.50 -10.02
N VAL A 234 15.55 7.41 -10.47
CA VAL A 234 15.09 7.53 -11.85
C VAL A 234 15.91 8.60 -12.54
N THR A 235 16.60 8.21 -13.62
CA THR A 235 17.40 9.11 -14.45
C THR A 235 16.78 9.22 -15.84
N PRO A 236 16.55 10.44 -16.35
CA PRO A 236 15.95 10.63 -17.66
C PRO A 236 16.75 9.95 -18.78
N ALA A 237 16.08 9.19 -19.64
CA ALA A 237 16.73 8.60 -20.82
C ALA A 237 17.13 9.66 -21.86
N SER A 238 16.50 10.84 -21.83
CA SER A 238 16.82 12.01 -22.66
C SER A 238 18.17 12.64 -22.35
N GLY A 239 18.78 12.34 -21.19
CA GLY A 239 19.97 13.02 -20.69
C GLY A 239 19.67 14.31 -19.89
N ASP A 240 18.40 14.59 -19.59
CA ASP A 240 18.04 15.69 -18.69
C ASP A 240 18.65 15.50 -17.30
N LYS A 241 19.03 16.61 -16.65
CA LYS A 241 19.70 16.57 -15.34
C LYS A 241 18.74 16.36 -14.16
N GLN A 242 17.44 16.46 -14.38
CA GLN A 242 16.45 16.33 -13.30
C GLN A 242 16.19 14.85 -13.00
N GLN A 243 16.81 14.35 -11.94
CA GLN A 243 16.54 13.01 -11.41
C GLN A 243 15.37 13.03 -10.44
N ALA A 244 14.70 11.90 -10.31
CA ALA A 244 13.70 11.65 -9.27
C ALA A 244 14.14 10.48 -8.39
N THR A 245 13.85 10.57 -7.10
CA THR A 245 14.07 9.49 -6.13
C THR A 245 12.72 8.92 -5.73
N ILE A 246 12.57 7.60 -5.80
CA ILE A 246 11.41 6.85 -5.33
C ILE A 246 11.84 6.04 -4.10
N ARG A 247 11.23 6.32 -2.96
CA ARG A 247 11.49 5.62 -1.69
C ARG A 247 10.41 4.59 -1.42
N CYS A 248 10.77 3.32 -1.47
CA CYS A 248 9.91 2.17 -1.18
C CYS A 248 9.84 1.96 0.34
N VAL A 249 8.63 2.03 0.89
CA VAL A 249 8.43 2.09 2.35
C VAL A 249 7.77 0.85 2.94
N PHE A 250 6.95 0.14 2.15
CA PHE A 250 6.17 -0.96 2.69
C PHE A 250 5.64 -1.90 1.61
N THR A 251 5.85 -3.20 1.77
CA THR A 251 5.33 -4.20 0.85
C THR A 251 3.80 -4.23 0.91
N CYS A 252 3.13 -4.00 -0.22
CA CYS A 252 1.71 -3.71 -0.29
C CYS A 252 0.85 -4.96 0.02
N PRO A 253 0.06 -4.94 1.12
CA PRO A 253 -0.92 -6.00 1.38
C PRO A 253 -2.07 -5.92 0.39
N ARG A 254 -2.32 -7.03 -0.30
CA ARG A 254 -3.34 -7.10 -1.35
C ARG A 254 -4.71 -7.36 -0.76
N CYS A 255 -5.74 -6.90 -1.47
CA CYS A 255 -7.14 -7.12 -1.09
C CYS A 255 -7.90 -7.84 -2.21
N LEU A 256 -9.19 -8.09 -1.98
CA LEU A 256 -10.05 -8.80 -2.94
C LEU A 256 -10.30 -8.02 -4.26
N SER A 257 -9.77 -6.80 -4.40
CA SER A 257 -9.76 -6.07 -5.67
C SER A 257 -9.12 -6.87 -6.80
N LEU A 258 -8.16 -7.75 -6.47
CA LEU A 258 -7.46 -8.60 -7.44
C LEU A 258 -8.37 -9.66 -8.08
N ASN A 259 -9.58 -9.88 -7.55
CA ASN A 259 -10.49 -10.94 -8.00
C ASN A 259 -11.56 -10.41 -8.97
N VAL A 260 -11.42 -9.19 -9.47
CA VAL A 260 -12.30 -8.63 -10.51
C VAL A 260 -12.00 -9.27 -11.86
N ASP A 261 -13.02 -9.58 -12.66
CA ASP A 261 -12.88 -9.79 -14.10
C ASP A 261 -13.19 -8.45 -14.80
N LEU A 262 -12.18 -7.86 -15.46
CA LEU A 262 -12.28 -6.52 -16.04
C LEU A 262 -13.06 -6.50 -17.36
N SER A 263 -13.32 -7.66 -17.96
CA SER A 263 -14.14 -7.77 -19.18
C SER A 263 -15.63 -7.77 -18.86
N THR A 264 -16.02 -8.39 -17.74
CA THR A 264 -17.43 -8.55 -17.35
C THR A 264 -17.86 -7.62 -16.22
N GLY A 265 -16.92 -7.08 -15.44
CA GLY A 265 -17.22 -6.31 -14.23
C GLY A 265 -17.78 -7.17 -13.10
N THR A 266 -17.50 -8.47 -13.11
CA THR A 266 -17.94 -9.42 -12.07
C THR A 266 -16.76 -9.97 -11.28
N ARG A 267 -17.03 -10.85 -10.31
CA ARG A 267 -15.97 -11.64 -9.69
C ARG A 267 -15.44 -12.64 -10.72
N ALA A 268 -14.11 -12.74 -10.83
CA ALA A 268 -13.46 -13.74 -11.66
C ALA A 268 -13.71 -15.18 -11.12
N PRO A 269 -13.73 -16.19 -12.01
CA PRO A 269 -13.73 -17.61 -11.62
C PRO A 269 -12.60 -17.93 -10.64
N ARG A 270 -12.79 -18.94 -9.79
CA ARG A 270 -11.92 -19.21 -8.62
C ARG A 270 -10.45 -19.42 -9.01
N GLU A 271 -10.23 -20.11 -10.11
CA GLU A 271 -8.95 -20.43 -10.74
C GLU A 271 -8.24 -19.18 -11.30
N ARG A 272 -8.99 -18.12 -11.63
CA ARG A 272 -8.48 -16.82 -12.10
C ARG A 272 -8.40 -15.76 -10.99
N GLN A 273 -8.66 -16.13 -9.73
CA GLN A 273 -8.61 -15.20 -8.59
C GLN A 273 -7.17 -15.01 -8.08
N LEU A 274 -6.51 -13.96 -8.56
CA LEU A 274 -5.12 -13.64 -8.20
C LEU A 274 -4.90 -13.52 -6.68
N TYR A 275 -5.88 -13.04 -5.91
CA TYR A 275 -5.75 -12.99 -4.45
C TYR A 275 -5.50 -14.38 -3.86
N GLY A 276 -6.25 -15.40 -4.32
CA GLY A 276 -6.10 -16.76 -3.84
C GLY A 276 -4.81 -17.41 -4.31
N LEU A 277 -4.39 -17.12 -5.55
CA LEU A 277 -3.13 -17.61 -6.12
C LEU A 277 -1.90 -17.06 -5.40
N LEU A 278 -1.90 -15.76 -5.06
CA LEU A 278 -0.86 -15.13 -4.26
C LEU A 278 -0.89 -15.58 -2.79
N ALA A 279 -2.07 -15.84 -2.22
CA ALA A 279 -2.20 -16.21 -0.81
C ALA A 279 -1.57 -17.57 -0.45
N LYS A 280 -1.19 -18.38 -1.44
CA LYS A 280 -0.55 -19.68 -1.23
C LYS A 280 0.83 -19.56 -0.58
N ASP A 281 1.57 -18.51 -0.91
CA ASP A 281 2.99 -18.35 -0.56
C ASP A 281 3.37 -16.88 -0.25
N ARG A 282 2.62 -15.89 -0.74
CA ARG A 282 2.95 -14.46 -0.56
C ARG A 282 2.39 -13.84 0.73
N ARG A 283 2.02 -14.65 1.74
CA ARG A 283 1.68 -14.17 3.10
C ARG A 283 2.94 -13.98 3.94
N VAL A 284 3.84 -13.13 3.45
CA VAL A 284 5.21 -12.97 4.00
C VAL A 284 5.38 -11.70 4.84
N ASN A 285 4.37 -10.82 4.89
CA ASN A 285 4.44 -9.59 5.68
C ASN A 285 3.95 -9.81 7.11
N SER A 286 4.84 -9.65 8.08
CA SER A 286 4.58 -9.89 9.50
C SER A 286 3.54 -8.94 10.12
N ALA A 287 3.37 -7.73 9.58
CA ALA A 287 2.33 -6.79 10.01
C ALA A 287 0.94 -7.17 9.50
N PHE A 288 0.85 -7.94 8.41
CA PHE A 288 -0.40 -8.42 7.82
C PHE A 288 -0.33 -9.92 7.47
N PRO A 289 -0.17 -10.81 8.48
CA PRO A 289 0.17 -12.22 8.26
C PRO A 289 -0.89 -13.01 7.49
N HIS A 290 -2.13 -12.51 7.43
CA HIS A 290 -3.24 -13.16 6.74
C HIS A 290 -3.44 -12.67 5.29
N LYS A 291 -2.74 -11.61 4.87
CA LYS A 291 -2.89 -11.04 3.53
C LYS A 291 -1.68 -11.37 2.66
N PRO A 292 -1.89 -11.80 1.41
CA PRO A 292 -0.80 -11.84 0.45
C PRO A 292 -0.29 -10.43 0.16
N VAL A 293 0.97 -10.32 -0.25
CA VAL A 293 1.57 -9.04 -0.67
C VAL A 293 2.02 -9.07 -2.13
N PHE A 294 2.02 -7.90 -2.77
CA PHE A 294 2.55 -7.70 -4.13
C PHE A 294 2.83 -6.21 -4.38
N GLY A 295 4.06 -5.91 -4.81
CA GLY A 295 4.55 -4.55 -5.08
C GLY A 295 4.86 -3.74 -3.83
N GLN A 296 5.50 -2.59 -4.02
CA GLN A 296 5.94 -1.68 -2.96
C GLN A 296 5.12 -0.40 -2.93
N TYR A 297 4.59 -0.05 -1.76
CA TYR A 297 4.16 1.31 -1.50
C TYR A 297 5.37 2.23 -1.47
N ALA A 298 5.26 3.39 -2.13
CA ALA A 298 6.37 4.30 -2.28
C ALA A 298 5.96 5.78 -2.24
N PHE A 299 6.96 6.61 -1.96
CA PHE A 299 6.95 8.06 -2.08
C PHE A 299 7.94 8.49 -3.14
N ALA A 300 7.77 9.68 -3.72
CA ALA A 300 8.72 10.19 -4.70
C ALA A 300 9.03 11.68 -4.48
N ALA A 301 10.22 12.09 -4.91
CA ALA A 301 10.71 13.47 -4.86
C ALA A 301 11.68 13.74 -6.04
N PRO A 302 11.94 15.01 -6.39
CA PRO A 302 11.27 16.21 -5.89
C PRO A 302 9.87 16.39 -6.49
N ASN A 303 9.03 17.17 -5.82
CA ASN A 303 7.76 17.61 -6.39
C ASN A 303 8.03 18.45 -7.65
N GLY A 304 7.25 18.22 -8.71
CA GLY A 304 7.43 18.85 -10.02
C GLY A 304 8.45 18.15 -10.92
N ALA A 305 9.08 17.06 -10.48
CA ALA A 305 9.83 16.20 -11.39
C ALA A 305 8.88 15.39 -12.28
N THR A 306 9.19 15.31 -13.56
CA THR A 306 8.47 14.47 -14.52
C THR A 306 9.26 13.19 -14.78
N ILE A 307 8.63 12.03 -14.65
CA ILE A 307 9.21 10.74 -15.07
C ILE A 307 8.49 10.23 -16.32
N ARG A 308 9.21 9.49 -17.15
CA ARG A 308 8.76 8.99 -18.46
C ARG A 308 8.94 7.49 -18.58
N VAL A 309 8.09 6.88 -19.40
CA VAL A 309 8.35 5.54 -19.93
C VAL A 309 9.68 5.57 -20.68
N GLY A 310 10.54 4.58 -20.40
CA GLY A 310 11.90 4.49 -20.90
C GLY A 310 12.98 5.07 -19.99
N ASP A 311 12.63 5.88 -18.98
CA ASP A 311 13.63 6.41 -18.04
C ASP A 311 14.33 5.28 -17.27
N TRP A 312 15.63 5.46 -17.04
CA TRP A 312 16.46 4.47 -16.36
C TRP A 312 16.16 4.44 -14.87
N VAL A 313 16.09 3.24 -14.30
CA VAL A 313 15.89 3.03 -12.86
C VAL A 313 17.07 2.26 -12.29
N THR A 314 17.66 2.80 -11.23
CA THR A 314 18.74 2.18 -10.46
C THR A 314 18.30 2.01 -9.01
N VAL A 315 18.47 0.81 -8.45
CA VAL A 315 18.28 0.58 -7.01
C VAL A 315 19.52 1.06 -6.27
N THR A 316 19.38 2.09 -5.45
CA THR A 316 20.48 2.70 -4.67
C THR A 316 20.54 2.20 -3.23
N GLU A 317 19.42 1.72 -2.70
CA GLU A 317 19.34 1.14 -1.35
C GLU A 317 18.42 -0.09 -1.35
N ARG A 318 18.84 -1.15 -0.65
CA ARG A 318 18.08 -2.39 -0.43
C ARG A 318 17.92 -2.66 1.05
N ALA A 319 16.89 -3.42 1.41
CA ALA A 319 16.69 -3.94 2.75
C ALA A 319 17.90 -4.80 3.10
N VAL A 320 18.60 -4.46 4.18
CA VAL A 320 19.66 -5.35 4.69
C VAL A 320 18.96 -6.54 5.33
N ASP A 321 19.33 -7.75 4.93
CA ASP A 321 18.94 -8.95 5.64
C ASP A 321 19.31 -8.80 7.11
N VAL A 322 18.31 -8.62 7.97
CA VAL A 322 18.49 -8.93 9.37
C VAL A 322 18.49 -10.46 9.43
N LEU A 323 19.64 -11.07 9.12
CA LEU A 323 19.90 -12.45 9.49
C LEU A 323 19.47 -12.56 10.96
N PRO A 324 18.57 -13.48 11.32
CA PRO A 324 18.17 -13.63 12.71
C PRO A 324 19.46 -13.86 13.48
N ALA A 325 19.76 -12.94 14.41
CA ALA A 325 20.93 -13.02 15.26
C ALA A 325 21.02 -14.47 15.74
N THR A 326 22.05 -15.18 15.31
CA THR A 326 22.30 -16.56 15.68
C THR A 326 22.10 -16.61 17.18
N ARG A 327 21.03 -17.28 17.64
CA ARG A 327 20.84 -17.57 19.07
C ARG A 327 22.16 -18.15 19.53
N GLY A 328 22.89 -17.37 20.31
CA GLY A 328 24.17 -17.80 20.86
C GLY A 328 23.97 -19.20 21.41
N ARG A 329 24.77 -20.14 20.90
CA ARG A 329 24.88 -21.48 21.46
C ARG A 329 25.02 -21.30 22.97
N ARG A 330 23.97 -21.61 23.72
CA ARG A 330 24.14 -21.95 25.12
C ARG A 330 25.07 -23.14 25.11
N SER A 331 26.25 -22.96 25.68
CA SER A 331 27.15 -24.05 26.01
C SER A 331 26.33 -25.04 26.85
N VAL A 332 25.92 -26.15 26.24
CA VAL A 332 25.53 -27.34 26.97
C VAL A 332 26.85 -27.98 27.33
N MET A 333 27.40 -27.56 28.48
CA MET A 333 28.51 -28.27 29.09
C MET A 333 27.91 -29.47 29.83
N ASP A 334 28.36 -30.64 29.42
CA ASP A 334 27.95 -31.97 29.89
C ASP A 334 27.85 -32.07 31.41
N GLY A 335 26.62 -32.26 31.90
CA GLY A 335 26.34 -32.83 33.20
C GLY A 335 26.31 -34.36 33.10
N ARG A 336 27.48 -34.98 32.96
CA ARG A 336 27.67 -36.42 33.24
C ARG A 336 28.94 -36.61 34.05
N ILE A 337 28.83 -37.52 35.02
CA ILE A 337 29.86 -38.03 35.94
C ILE A 337 29.93 -37.29 37.29
N ALA A 338 29.10 -37.74 38.24
CA ALA A 338 29.53 -37.93 39.64
C ALA A 338 28.49 -38.77 40.42
N LEU A 339 28.18 -39.98 39.93
CA LEU A 339 27.59 -41.03 40.76
C LEU A 339 28.68 -42.07 41.01
N HIS A 340 29.58 -41.83 41.96
CA HIS A 340 30.37 -42.85 42.68
C HIS A 340 31.32 -42.16 43.66
N LYS A 341 30.96 -42.14 44.95
CA LYS A 341 31.83 -42.47 46.11
C LYS A 341 31.15 -42.03 47.42
N ARG A 342 30.12 -42.79 47.81
CA ARG A 342 30.02 -43.22 49.22
C ARG A 342 31.19 -44.16 49.48
N LYS A 343 32.26 -43.68 50.10
CA LYS A 343 33.10 -44.48 51.00
C LYS A 343 34.18 -43.59 51.63
N ARG A 344 34.18 -43.63 52.96
CA ARG A 344 35.18 -43.15 53.93
C ARG A 344 34.85 -41.87 54.69
N MET A 345 33.96 -42.08 55.68
CA MET A 345 34.27 -41.76 57.09
C MET A 345 35.63 -42.34 57.51
N LEU A 346 36.20 -41.73 58.57
CA LEU A 346 37.44 -42.05 59.30
C LEU A 346 38.71 -41.36 58.76
N ARG A 347 39.03 -40.19 59.29
CA ARG A 347 39.99 -40.02 60.42
C ARG A 347 40.31 -38.54 60.67
N LEU A 348 40.33 -38.16 61.95
CA LEU A 348 41.23 -37.21 62.65
C LEU A 348 41.36 -35.79 62.04
N GLY A 349 41.15 -34.67 62.74
CA GLY A 349 41.04 -34.37 64.17
C GLY A 349 41.58 -32.95 64.41
N ARG A 350 41.01 -32.25 65.42
CA ARG A 350 41.47 -30.99 66.04
C ARG A 350 41.34 -29.71 65.19
N GLY A 351 40.81 -28.59 65.69
CA GLY A 351 40.33 -28.23 67.02
C GLY A 351 39.69 -26.83 67.02
N ASN A 352 39.04 -26.50 68.15
CA ASN A 352 38.74 -25.21 68.82
C ASN A 352 38.89 -23.90 68.01
N SER A 353 38.04 -22.88 68.16
CA SER A 353 37.47 -22.33 69.40
C SER A 353 36.31 -21.35 69.12
N GLU A 354 35.41 -21.23 70.12
CA GLU A 354 34.71 -20.00 70.56
C GLU A 354 33.71 -19.29 69.62
N ALA A 355 32.65 -18.63 70.09
CA ALA A 355 31.86 -18.67 71.32
C ALA A 355 30.61 -17.81 71.06
N HIS A 356 29.43 -18.42 71.16
CA HIS A 356 28.24 -17.94 71.89
C HIS A 356 27.56 -16.58 71.56
N PRO A 357 26.30 -16.37 72.02
CA PRO A 357 25.14 -16.20 71.14
C PRO A 357 24.39 -14.87 71.40
N LEU A 358 23.31 -14.58 70.67
CA LEU A 358 22.11 -13.94 71.26
C LEU A 358 20.88 -14.24 70.37
N ARG A 359 19.95 -15.04 70.93
CA ARG A 359 18.52 -15.16 70.59
C ARG A 359 17.76 -14.10 71.43
N PRO A 360 16.41 -14.04 71.42
CA PRO A 360 15.44 -14.06 70.31
C PRO A 360 14.36 -12.96 70.48
N ALA A 361 13.49 -12.71 69.50
CA ALA A 361 12.09 -12.35 69.75
C ALA A 361 11.22 -12.56 68.50
N SER A 362 10.15 -13.32 68.69
CA SER A 362 8.94 -13.51 67.90
C SER A 362 7.78 -13.02 68.80
N PRO A 363 6.45 -13.15 68.52
CA PRO A 363 5.67 -13.35 67.28
C PRO A 363 4.51 -12.31 67.15
N ALA A 364 3.58 -12.59 66.24
CA ALA A 364 2.12 -12.35 66.27
C ALA A 364 1.63 -11.30 65.26
N GLN A 365 0.91 -11.68 64.19
CA GLN A 365 -0.46 -12.22 64.08
C GLN A 365 -1.57 -11.16 64.17
N GLY A 366 -2.58 -11.32 63.31
CA GLY A 366 -3.92 -10.71 63.41
C GLY A 366 -4.21 -9.74 62.25
N GLU A 367 -4.80 -10.17 61.14
CA GLU A 367 -6.26 -10.36 60.90
C GLU A 367 -7.03 -9.08 60.52
N ARG A 368 -7.65 -9.16 59.33
CA ARG A 368 -8.98 -8.66 58.92
C ARG A 368 -9.29 -7.16 59.07
N LEU A 369 -9.54 -6.50 57.92
CA LEU A 369 -10.87 -6.40 57.31
C LEU A 369 -10.74 -6.09 55.82
#